data_AF-A0A6J6B3Z7-F1
#
_entry.id   AF-A0A6J6B3Z7-F1
#
_cell.length_a   1.000
_cell.length_b   1.000
_cell.length_c   1.000
_cell.angle_alpha   90.00
_cell.angle_beta   90.00
_cell.angle_gamma   90.00
#
_symmetry.space_group_name_H-M   'P 1'
#
loop_
_entity.id
_entity.type
_entity.pdbx_description
1 polymer ?
#
loop_
_entity_poly.entity_id
_entity_poly.type
_entity_poly.pdbx_seq_one_letter_code
_entity_poly.pdbx_strand_id
1 'polypeptide(L)'
;MKSLHPLTWWIWSLLIVGAVIVTNNAWVAGLAIVVASISVLKFGQKAPWSKSFWFSLKLGAFILVIRTAVGVFIGVPIPGTALFKVPILPLPSWFAGIRIGGIVTQERLLSSIHEGLIIITVIALFGAAVSLTSPHKLLRVTPVVIYEFGVATVIATSALPQLVLSAARIRRARALRGDEKPSWRSIAIPLLEDSLSRSLELAAAMDSRGYGISRKRSRYRPIPWQQIDSFVVASALTAITLALVLKR
;
A
#
# COMPACT_ATOMS: atom_id res chain seq x y z
N MET A 1 10.02 23.33 2.65
CA MET A 1 9.32 22.90 3.88
C MET A 1 10.09 21.75 4.51
N LYS A 2 10.27 21.72 5.84
CA LYS A 2 10.89 20.57 6.52
C LYS A 2 10.04 19.31 6.25
N SER A 3 10.69 18.19 5.96
CA SER A 3 10.00 16.91 5.79
C SER A 3 9.30 16.54 7.09
N LEU A 4 8.01 16.26 7.02
CA LEU A 4 7.26 15.63 8.12
C LEU A 4 7.86 14.28 8.50
N HIS A 5 7.53 13.81 9.70
CA HIS A 5 7.92 12.49 10.16
C HIS A 5 7.24 11.42 9.27
N PRO A 6 7.97 10.36 8.85
CA PRO A 6 7.44 9.34 7.93
C PRO A 6 6.18 8.64 8.42
N LEU A 7 6.06 8.43 9.74
CA LEU A 7 4.90 7.77 10.33
C LEU A 7 3.65 8.65 10.34
N THR A 8 3.78 9.98 10.23
CA THR A 8 2.66 10.93 10.29
C THR A 8 1.60 10.59 9.25
N TRP A 9 2.00 10.37 7.99
CA TRP A 9 1.07 10.06 6.91
C TRP A 9 0.46 8.67 7.01
N TRP A 10 1.18 7.70 7.57
CA TRP A 10 0.66 6.36 7.83
C TRP A 10 -0.39 6.37 8.93
N ILE A 11 -0.08 6.99 10.07
CA ILE A 11 -1.02 7.12 11.20
C ILE A 11 -2.25 7.91 10.75
N TRP A 12 -2.06 9.05 10.06
CA TRP A 12 -3.15 9.85 9.53
C TRP A 12 -4.04 9.03 8.60
N SER A 13 -3.47 8.33 7.62
CA SER A 13 -4.25 7.55 6.65
C SER A 13 -5.01 6.41 7.31
N LEU A 14 -4.41 5.69 8.27
CA LEU A 14 -5.05 4.60 9.00
C LEU A 14 -6.22 5.09 9.88
N LEU A 15 -6.05 6.24 10.55
CA LEU A 15 -7.12 6.83 11.34
C LEU A 15 -8.29 7.29 10.46
N ILE A 16 -8.03 7.92 9.31
CA ILE A 16 -9.07 8.32 8.36
C ILE A 16 -9.75 7.08 7.74
N VAL A 17 -9.01 6.01 7.43
CA VAL A 17 -9.59 4.73 7.00
C VAL A 17 -10.56 4.20 8.05
N GLY A 18 -10.15 4.20 9.32
CA GLY A 18 -11.02 3.82 10.44
C GLY A 18 -12.29 4.66 10.50
N ALA A 19 -12.17 5.99 10.37
CA ALA A 19 -13.31 6.90 10.35
C ALA A 19 -14.29 6.57 9.20
N VAL A 20 -13.78 6.39 7.98
CA VAL A 20 -14.59 6.07 6.79
C VAL A 20 -15.34 4.74 6.96
N ILE A 21 -14.67 3.71 7.48
CA ILE A 21 -15.27 2.39 7.72
C ILE A 21 -16.34 2.47 8.81
N VAL A 22 -16.07 3.21 9.90
CA VAL A 22 -17.01 3.35 11.01
C VAL A 22 -18.28 4.06 10.57
N THR A 23 -18.16 5.21 9.89
CA THR A 23 -19.31 6.02 9.47
C THR A 23 -20.12 5.35 8.35
N ASN A 24 -19.49 4.52 7.51
CA ASN A 24 -20.11 3.85 6.38
C ASN A 24 -20.95 4.82 5.51
N ASN A 25 -20.37 5.99 5.19
CA ASN A 25 -21.05 7.06 4.45
C ASN A 25 -20.20 7.50 3.25
N ALA A 26 -20.77 7.40 2.05
CA ALA A 26 -20.15 7.80 0.78
C ALA A 26 -19.65 9.25 0.77
N TRP A 27 -20.35 10.19 1.41
CA TRP A 27 -19.92 11.59 1.44
C TRP A 27 -18.61 11.79 2.21
N VAL A 28 -18.48 11.12 3.36
CA VAL A 28 -17.25 11.12 4.16
C VAL A 28 -16.12 10.44 3.37
N ALA A 29 -16.43 9.34 2.68
CA ALA A 29 -15.48 8.64 1.83
C ALA A 29 -14.95 9.52 0.68
N GLY A 30 -15.84 10.26 0.01
CA GLY A 30 -15.49 11.21 -1.03
C GLY A 30 -14.65 12.39 -0.52
N LEU A 31 -15.04 12.98 0.61
CA LEU A 31 -14.27 14.05 1.24
C LEU A 31 -12.86 13.59 1.62
N ALA A 32 -12.72 12.37 2.15
CA ALA A 32 -11.42 11.79 2.48
C ALA A 32 -10.51 11.65 1.24
N ILE A 33 -11.06 11.23 0.08
CA ILE A 33 -10.30 11.20 -1.19
C ILE A 33 -9.82 12.60 -1.58
N VAL A 34 -10.67 13.62 -1.45
CA VAL A 34 -10.31 15.01 -1.77
C VAL A 34 -9.19 15.51 -0.87
N VAL A 35 -9.30 15.31 0.45
CA VAL A 35 -8.27 15.72 1.42
C VAL A 35 -6.96 14.96 1.18
N ALA A 36 -7.02 13.66 0.88
CA ALA A 36 -5.84 12.88 0.52
C ALA A 36 -5.19 13.39 -0.77
N SER A 37 -5.99 13.72 -1.79
CA SER A 37 -5.51 14.30 -3.05
C SER A 37 -4.81 15.63 -2.84
N ILE A 38 -5.41 16.54 -2.07
CA ILE A 38 -4.80 17.84 -1.71
C ILE A 38 -3.49 17.63 -0.95
N SER A 39 -3.45 16.68 -0.02
CA SER A 39 -2.26 16.35 0.76
C SER A 39 -1.13 15.84 -0.14
N VAL A 40 -1.43 14.93 -1.08
CA VAL A 40 -0.45 14.42 -2.05
C VAL A 40 0.07 15.52 -2.97
N LEU A 41 -0.79 16.41 -3.44
CA LEU A 41 -0.38 17.52 -4.31
C LEU A 41 0.50 18.55 -3.57
N LYS A 42 0.21 18.85 -2.31
CA LYS A 42 0.97 19.85 -1.52
C LYS A 42 2.26 19.30 -0.92
N PHE A 43 2.24 18.05 -0.44
CA PHE A 43 3.35 17.47 0.33
C PHE A 43 4.10 16.36 -0.42
N GLY A 44 3.65 15.98 -1.62
CA GLY A 44 4.30 14.99 -2.47
C GLY A 44 5.70 15.39 -2.89
N GLN A 45 6.66 14.47 -2.75
CA GLN A 45 8.02 14.66 -3.25
C GLN A 45 8.12 14.22 -4.72
N LYS A 46 9.00 14.84 -5.50
CA LYS A 46 9.34 14.38 -6.87
C LYS A 46 10.19 13.11 -6.77
N ALA A 47 9.54 11.96 -6.62
CA ALA A 47 10.19 10.67 -6.48
C ALA A 47 9.35 9.56 -7.15
N PRO A 48 9.93 8.41 -7.51
CA PRO A 48 9.19 7.34 -8.21
C PRO A 48 7.92 6.87 -7.48
N TRP A 49 7.98 6.80 -6.14
CA TRP A 49 6.86 6.36 -5.30
C TRP A 49 5.71 7.37 -5.24
N SER A 50 5.90 8.63 -5.63
CA SER A 50 4.81 9.64 -5.58
C SER A 50 3.71 9.38 -6.61
N LYS A 51 3.99 8.52 -7.61
CA LYS A 51 2.98 8.06 -8.58
C LYS A 51 2.01 7.04 -7.98
N SER A 52 2.30 6.49 -6.80
CA SER A 52 1.50 5.43 -6.16
C SER A 52 0.06 5.87 -5.90
N PHE A 53 -0.16 7.14 -5.54
CA PHE A 53 -1.50 7.67 -5.31
C PHE A 53 -2.35 7.68 -6.59
N TRP A 54 -1.79 8.20 -7.68
CA TRP A 54 -2.48 8.21 -8.98
C TRP A 54 -2.75 6.81 -9.52
N PHE A 55 -1.81 5.88 -9.32
CA PHE A 55 -2.03 4.48 -9.64
C PHE A 55 -3.17 3.88 -8.79
N SER A 56 -3.19 4.19 -7.49
CA SER A 56 -4.22 3.71 -6.56
C SER A 56 -5.61 4.26 -6.92
N LEU A 57 -5.71 5.51 -7.37
CA LEU A 57 -6.95 6.09 -7.88
C LEU A 57 -7.43 5.41 -9.17
N LYS A 58 -6.53 5.16 -10.13
CA LYS A 58 -6.87 4.44 -11.37
C LYS A 58 -7.34 3.02 -11.08
N LEU A 59 -6.62 2.31 -10.21
CA LEU A 59 -6.98 0.97 -9.76
C LEU A 59 -8.32 0.98 -9.02
N GLY A 60 -8.53 1.95 -8.13
CA GLY A 60 -9.79 2.14 -7.42
C GLY A 60 -10.96 2.40 -8.38
N ALA A 61 -10.81 3.30 -9.34
CA ALA A 61 -11.84 3.57 -10.34
C ALA A 61 -12.18 2.32 -11.17
N PHE A 62 -11.17 1.53 -11.55
CA PHE A 62 -11.37 0.25 -12.22
C PHE A 62 -12.15 -0.75 -11.33
N ILE A 63 -11.77 -0.87 -10.06
CA ILE A 63 -12.47 -1.72 -9.08
C ILE A 63 -13.91 -1.25 -8.85
N LEU A 64 -14.17 0.05 -8.83
CA LEU A 64 -15.53 0.59 -8.72
C LEU A 64 -16.40 0.16 -9.88
N VAL A 65 -15.91 0.30 -11.12
CA VAL A 65 -16.66 -0.11 -12.31
C VAL A 65 -17.01 -1.60 -12.21
N ILE A 66 -16.02 -2.44 -11.90
CA ILE A 66 -16.25 -3.88 -11.74
C ILE A 66 -17.23 -4.15 -10.60
N ARG A 67 -17.05 -3.54 -9.43
CA ARG A 67 -17.90 -3.76 -8.26
C ARG A 67 -19.33 -3.31 -8.53
N THR A 68 -19.53 -2.14 -9.13
CA THR A 68 -20.85 -1.63 -9.48
C THR A 68 -21.51 -2.53 -10.52
N ALA A 69 -20.77 -2.97 -11.54
CA ALA A 69 -21.29 -3.94 -12.51
C ALA A 69 -21.70 -5.25 -11.81
N VAL A 70 -20.82 -5.84 -11.00
CA VAL A 70 -21.14 -7.06 -10.24
C VAL A 70 -22.33 -6.83 -9.32
N GLY A 71 -22.39 -5.72 -8.57
CA GLY A 71 -23.49 -5.42 -7.67
C GLY A 71 -24.82 -5.26 -8.41
N VAL A 72 -24.82 -4.67 -9.60
CA VAL A 72 -26.02 -4.46 -10.44
C VAL A 72 -26.46 -5.75 -11.14
N PHE A 73 -25.52 -6.53 -11.70
CA PHE A 73 -25.83 -7.74 -12.46
C PHE A 73 -26.03 -8.98 -11.59
N ILE A 74 -25.35 -9.05 -10.44
CA ILE A 74 -25.31 -10.20 -9.55
C ILE A 74 -25.77 -9.73 -8.18
N GLY A 75 -27.01 -10.06 -7.81
CA GLY A 75 -27.50 -9.65 -6.50
C GLY A 75 -28.98 -9.90 -6.24
N VAL A 76 -29.36 -9.59 -5.00
CA VAL A 76 -30.75 -9.59 -4.56
C VAL A 76 -31.43 -8.33 -5.09
N PRO A 77 -32.61 -8.44 -5.75
CA PRO A 77 -33.36 -7.28 -6.21
C PRO A 77 -33.74 -6.38 -5.04
N ILE A 78 -33.38 -5.10 -5.12
CA ILE A 78 -33.85 -4.09 -4.18
C ILE A 78 -35.08 -3.43 -4.80
N PRO A 79 -36.26 -3.47 -4.15
CA PRO A 79 -37.45 -2.82 -4.67
C PRO A 79 -37.25 -1.31 -4.75
N GLY A 80 -37.78 -0.69 -5.81
CA GLY A 80 -37.59 0.73 -6.06
C GLY A 80 -37.81 1.13 -7.52
N THR A 81 -37.24 2.25 -7.95
CA THR A 81 -37.45 2.79 -9.30
C THR A 81 -36.68 1.99 -10.34
N ALA A 82 -37.40 1.39 -11.29
CA ALA A 82 -36.81 0.59 -12.37
C ALA A 82 -36.18 1.49 -13.43
N LEU A 83 -34.88 1.32 -13.69
CA LEU A 83 -34.16 2.04 -14.75
C LEU A 83 -34.20 1.25 -16.07
N PHE A 84 -33.78 -0.02 -16.04
CA PHE A 84 -33.78 -0.90 -17.21
C PHE A 84 -33.83 -2.38 -16.81
N LYS A 85 -34.18 -3.25 -17.76
CA LYS A 85 -34.28 -4.69 -17.57
C LYS A 85 -33.16 -5.40 -18.32
N VAL A 86 -32.41 -6.22 -17.60
CA VAL A 86 -31.40 -7.12 -18.15
C VAL A 86 -32.01 -8.51 -18.27
N PRO A 87 -31.76 -9.27 -19.36
CA PRO A 87 -32.22 -10.65 -19.48
C PRO A 87 -31.81 -11.49 -18.27
N ILE A 88 -32.74 -12.28 -17.75
CA ILE A 88 -32.48 -13.16 -16.61
C ILE A 88 -31.86 -14.44 -17.16
N LEU A 89 -30.67 -14.79 -16.66
CA LEU A 89 -30.05 -16.06 -16.97
C LEU A 89 -30.63 -17.15 -16.05
N PRO A 90 -31.19 -18.25 -16.61
CA PRO A 90 -31.63 -19.37 -15.79
C PRO A 90 -30.40 -20.04 -15.18
N LEU A 91 -30.32 -20.00 -13.86
CA LEU A 91 -29.24 -20.63 -13.10
C LEU A 91 -29.63 -22.06 -12.69
N PRO A 92 -28.66 -22.98 -12.62
CA PRO A 92 -28.89 -24.33 -12.10
C PRO A 92 -29.42 -24.33 -10.67
N SER A 93 -30.14 -25.37 -10.27
CA SER A 93 -30.77 -25.51 -8.94
C SER A 93 -29.79 -25.42 -7.75
N TRP A 94 -28.51 -25.71 -7.96
CA TRP A 94 -27.45 -25.55 -6.94
C TRP A 94 -27.02 -24.10 -6.69
N PHE A 95 -27.42 -23.17 -7.56
CA PHE A 95 -27.24 -21.71 -7.42
C PHE A 95 -28.51 -21.01 -6.90
N ALA A 96 -29.33 -21.72 -6.11
CA ALA A 96 -30.53 -21.16 -5.51
C ALA A 96 -30.18 -19.96 -4.60
N GLY A 97 -30.69 -18.78 -4.92
CA GLY A 97 -30.54 -17.54 -4.12
C GLY A 97 -29.73 -16.42 -4.77
N ILE A 98 -29.00 -16.69 -5.86
CA ILE A 98 -28.33 -15.66 -6.66
C ILE A 98 -29.10 -15.51 -7.96
N ARG A 99 -29.44 -14.28 -8.35
CA ARG A 99 -29.99 -13.98 -9.68
C ARG A 99 -28.95 -13.22 -10.49
N ILE A 100 -28.69 -13.68 -11.71
CA ILE A 100 -27.93 -12.93 -12.70
C ILE A 100 -28.94 -12.20 -13.59
N GLY A 101 -28.90 -10.87 -13.54
CA GLY A 101 -29.76 -9.98 -14.32
C GLY A 101 -31.14 -9.68 -13.70
N GLY A 102 -32.06 -9.26 -14.57
CA GLY A 102 -33.40 -8.78 -14.23
C GLY A 102 -33.47 -7.25 -14.11
N ILE A 103 -34.44 -6.75 -13.33
CA ILE A 103 -34.67 -5.30 -13.19
C ILE A 103 -33.51 -4.66 -12.42
N VAL A 104 -32.86 -3.69 -13.05
CA VAL A 104 -31.88 -2.81 -12.42
C VAL A 104 -32.61 -1.60 -11.86
N THR A 105 -32.57 -1.45 -10.53
CA THR A 105 -33.19 -0.33 -9.83
C THR A 105 -32.18 0.76 -9.49
N GLN A 106 -32.66 2.00 -9.37
CA GLN A 106 -31.81 3.15 -9.02
C GLN A 106 -31.19 2.97 -7.63
N GLU A 107 -31.95 2.43 -6.68
CA GLU A 107 -31.53 2.17 -5.30
C GLU A 107 -30.38 1.15 -5.25
N ARG A 108 -30.44 0.11 -6.10
CA ARG A 108 -29.36 -0.89 -6.21
C ARG A 108 -28.09 -0.29 -6.81
N LEU A 109 -28.24 0.55 -7.83
CA LEU A 109 -27.11 1.26 -8.43
C LEU A 109 -26.43 2.18 -7.41
N LEU A 110 -27.21 3.00 -6.71
CA LEU A 110 -26.72 3.92 -5.68
C LEU A 110 -26.06 3.18 -4.51
N SER A 111 -26.66 2.10 -4.03
CA SER A 111 -26.07 1.24 -2.98
C SER A 111 -24.73 0.64 -3.43
N SER A 112 -24.66 0.12 -4.65
CA SER A 112 -23.43 -0.48 -5.17
C SER A 112 -22.31 0.55 -5.35
N ILE A 113 -22.66 1.76 -5.83
CA ILE A 113 -21.72 2.89 -5.93
C ILE A 113 -21.26 3.34 -4.54
N HIS A 114 -22.18 3.46 -3.58
CA HIS A 114 -21.87 3.86 -2.21
C HIS A 114 -20.83 2.94 -1.58
N GLU A 115 -21.06 1.62 -1.63
CA GLU A 115 -20.10 0.67 -1.09
C GLU A 115 -18.78 0.67 -1.87
N GLY A 116 -18.84 0.78 -3.21
CA GLY A 116 -17.66 0.88 -4.06
C GLY A 116 -16.80 2.08 -3.71
N LEU A 117 -17.41 3.23 -3.46
CA LEU A 117 -16.69 4.45 -3.09
C LEU A 117 -15.91 4.26 -1.79
N ILE A 118 -16.47 3.57 -0.80
CA ILE A 118 -15.77 3.24 0.46
C ILE A 118 -14.50 2.42 0.18
N ILE A 119 -14.57 1.39 -0.68
CA ILE A 119 -13.38 0.60 -1.05
C ILE A 119 -12.33 1.47 -1.73
N ILE A 120 -12.74 2.30 -2.70
CA ILE A 120 -11.79 3.19 -3.40
C ILE A 120 -11.11 4.12 -2.42
N THR A 121 -11.85 4.71 -1.48
CA THR A 121 -11.29 5.62 -0.48
C THR A 121 -10.22 4.94 0.34
N VAL A 122 -10.46 3.70 0.79
CA VAL A 122 -9.44 2.94 1.53
C VAL A 122 -8.19 2.74 0.67
N ILE A 123 -8.35 2.27 -0.58
CA ILE A 123 -7.23 2.09 -1.51
C ILE A 123 -6.48 3.41 -1.76
N ALA A 124 -7.20 4.51 -1.96
CA ALA A 124 -6.63 5.83 -2.21
C ALA A 124 -5.86 6.37 -0.99
N LEU A 125 -6.34 6.15 0.24
CA LEU A 125 -5.67 6.55 1.48
C LEU A 125 -4.36 5.78 1.68
N PHE A 126 -4.34 4.47 1.43
CA PHE A 126 -3.10 3.70 1.41
C PHE A 126 -2.14 4.19 0.31
N GLY A 127 -2.66 4.46 -0.89
CA GLY A 127 -1.89 5.05 -1.99
C GLY A 127 -1.28 6.40 -1.62
N ALA A 128 -2.00 7.23 -0.87
CA ALA A 128 -1.54 8.53 -0.39
C ALA A 128 -0.44 8.37 0.65
N ALA A 129 -0.60 7.47 1.63
CA ALA A 129 0.43 7.16 2.63
C ALA A 129 1.76 6.74 1.98
N VAL A 130 1.71 5.83 0.99
CA VAL A 130 2.88 5.35 0.24
C VAL A 130 3.49 6.46 -0.61
N SER A 131 2.66 7.29 -1.26
CA SER A 131 3.13 8.41 -2.08
C SER A 131 3.84 9.50 -1.27
N LEU A 132 3.34 9.78 -0.07
CA LEU A 132 3.86 10.82 0.82
C LEU A 132 5.06 10.36 1.66
N THR A 133 5.26 9.05 1.79
CA THR A 133 6.28 8.47 2.65
C THR A 133 7.45 7.89 1.84
N SER A 134 8.67 8.32 2.14
CA SER A 134 9.87 7.69 1.57
C SER A 134 10.14 6.33 2.24
N PRO A 135 10.33 5.24 1.47
CA PRO A 135 10.64 3.92 2.02
C PRO A 135 11.88 3.90 2.92
N HIS A 136 12.95 4.58 2.50
CA HIS A 136 14.19 4.68 3.29
C HIS A 136 14.00 5.44 4.60
N LYS A 137 13.15 6.47 4.61
CA LYS A 137 12.86 7.20 5.86
C LYS A 137 12.02 6.35 6.81
N LEU A 138 11.08 5.56 6.29
CA LEU A 138 10.25 4.66 7.08
C LEU A 138 11.12 3.58 7.78
N LEU A 139 12.07 2.97 7.06
CA LEU A 139 13.03 2.02 7.63
C LEU A 139 13.92 2.63 8.72
N ARG A 140 14.18 3.94 8.67
CA ARG A 140 15.01 4.62 9.69
C ARG A 140 14.28 4.84 11.01
N VAL A 141 12.95 4.91 10.97
CA VAL A 141 12.12 5.21 12.14
C VAL A 141 11.53 3.95 12.79
N THR A 142 11.91 2.76 12.32
CA THR A 142 11.47 1.49 12.90
C THR A 142 11.85 1.40 14.39
N PRO A 143 10.96 0.87 15.25
CA PRO A 143 11.24 0.69 16.68
C PRO A 143 12.47 -0.18 16.93
N VAL A 144 13.14 0.06 18.06
CA VAL A 144 14.31 -0.72 18.48
C VAL A 144 13.95 -2.17 18.86
N VAL A 145 12.69 -2.42 19.24
CA VAL A 145 12.19 -3.78 19.54
C VAL A 145 12.31 -4.71 18.32
N ILE A 146 12.22 -4.15 17.11
CA ILE A 146 12.41 -4.86 15.84
C ILE A 146 13.75 -4.48 15.19
N TYR A 147 14.75 -4.07 15.96
CA TYR A 147 16.03 -3.58 15.43
C TYR A 147 16.73 -4.61 14.55
N GLU A 148 16.77 -5.88 14.99
CA GLU A 148 17.38 -6.97 14.23
C GLU A 148 16.69 -7.17 12.88
N PHE A 149 15.36 -7.17 12.86
CA PHE A 149 14.55 -7.19 11.63
C PHE A 149 14.80 -5.96 10.76
N GLY A 150 14.86 -4.76 11.36
CA GLY A 150 15.11 -3.51 10.65
C GLY A 150 16.48 -3.49 9.98
N VAL A 151 17.51 -4.00 10.66
CA VAL A 151 18.88 -4.10 10.15
C VAL A 151 18.96 -5.13 9.03
N ALA A 152 18.39 -6.31 9.23
CA ALA A 152 18.31 -7.32 8.17
C ALA A 152 17.61 -6.77 6.92
N THR A 153 16.52 -6.03 7.10
CA THR A 153 15.78 -5.38 6.00
C THR A 153 16.61 -4.29 5.32
N VAL A 154 17.33 -3.46 6.07
CA VAL A 154 18.20 -2.42 5.50
C VAL A 154 19.37 -3.05 4.73
N ILE A 155 20.01 -4.08 5.29
CA ILE A 155 21.09 -4.83 4.62
C ILE A 155 20.54 -5.44 3.33
N ALA A 156 19.44 -6.18 3.38
CA ALA A 156 18.81 -6.79 2.21
C ALA A 156 18.46 -5.76 1.14
N THR A 157 17.84 -4.64 1.53
CA THR A 157 17.48 -3.55 0.60
C THR A 157 18.72 -2.91 -0.03
N SER A 158 19.82 -2.78 0.71
CA SER A 158 21.08 -2.23 0.20
C SER A 158 21.88 -3.20 -0.67
N ALA A 159 21.75 -4.51 -0.42
CA ALA A 159 22.41 -5.56 -1.19
C ALA A 159 21.68 -5.87 -2.51
N LEU A 160 20.37 -5.63 -2.57
CA LEU A 160 19.54 -5.96 -3.73
C LEU A 160 20.06 -5.38 -5.07
N PRO A 161 20.48 -4.09 -5.17
CA PRO A 161 21.08 -3.58 -6.40
C PRO A 161 22.35 -4.33 -6.79
N GLN A 162 23.17 -4.71 -5.82
CA GLN A 162 24.41 -5.46 -6.07
C GLN A 162 24.11 -6.88 -6.57
N LEU A 163 23.13 -7.56 -5.99
CA LEU A 163 22.67 -8.88 -6.44
C LEU A 163 22.19 -8.86 -7.89
N VAL A 164 21.42 -7.85 -8.27
CA VAL A 164 20.95 -7.67 -9.65
C VAL A 164 22.13 -7.50 -10.61
N LEU A 165 23.14 -6.69 -10.22
CA LEU A 165 24.35 -6.50 -11.02
C LEU A 165 25.20 -7.77 -11.14
N SER A 166 25.37 -8.52 -10.05
CA SER A 166 26.08 -9.81 -10.05
C SER A 166 25.35 -10.82 -10.93
N ALA A 167 24.03 -10.95 -10.83
CA ALA A 167 23.24 -11.83 -11.67
C ALA A 167 23.35 -11.46 -13.16
N ALA A 168 23.31 -10.17 -13.50
CA ALA A 168 23.52 -9.69 -14.86
C ALA A 168 24.94 -9.98 -15.37
N ARG A 169 25.96 -9.82 -14.52
CA ARG A 169 27.36 -10.14 -14.84
C ARG A 169 27.56 -11.62 -15.12
N ILE A 170 27.01 -12.50 -14.28
CA ILE A 170 27.06 -13.95 -14.45
C ILE A 170 26.40 -14.35 -15.77
N ARG A 171 25.20 -13.81 -16.05
CA ARG A 171 24.48 -14.06 -17.30
C ARG A 171 25.30 -13.67 -18.53
N ARG A 172 25.94 -12.49 -18.52
CA ARG A 172 26.80 -12.03 -19.62
C ARG A 172 28.05 -12.91 -19.78
N ALA A 173 28.68 -13.31 -18.67
CA ALA A 173 29.85 -14.19 -18.70
C ALA A 173 29.52 -15.58 -19.29
N ARG A 174 28.31 -16.11 -19.01
CA ARG A 174 27.82 -17.35 -19.62
C ARG A 174 27.58 -17.21 -21.13
N ALA A 175 26.92 -16.11 -21.54
CA ALA A 175 26.70 -15.84 -22.96
C ALA A 175 28.03 -15.76 -23.75
N LEU A 176 29.06 -15.14 -23.18
CA LEU A 176 30.41 -15.09 -23.78
C LEU A 176 31.10 -16.46 -23.87
N ARG A 177 30.66 -17.46 -23.10
CA ARG A 177 31.13 -18.85 -23.16
C ARG A 177 30.30 -19.72 -24.13
N GLY A 178 29.44 -19.10 -24.94
CA GLY A 178 28.57 -19.80 -25.90
C GLY A 178 27.27 -20.35 -25.28
N ASP A 179 26.97 -20.02 -24.03
CA ASP A 179 25.72 -20.41 -23.37
C ASP A 179 24.70 -19.27 -23.43
N GLU A 180 23.98 -19.18 -24.55
CA GLU A 180 23.02 -18.09 -24.84
C GLU A 180 21.74 -18.17 -23.98
N LYS A 181 21.38 -19.35 -23.48
CA LYS A 181 20.21 -19.59 -22.63
C LYS A 181 20.62 -20.29 -21.34
N PRO A 182 21.36 -19.59 -20.46
CA PRO A 182 21.90 -20.19 -19.24
C PRO A 182 20.78 -20.73 -18.36
N SER A 183 20.92 -21.99 -17.94
CA SER A 183 20.01 -22.63 -16.99
C SER A 183 19.96 -21.84 -15.68
N TRP A 184 18.80 -21.80 -15.02
CA TRP A 184 18.64 -21.08 -13.75
C TRP A 184 19.69 -21.49 -12.71
N ARG A 185 20.07 -22.78 -12.65
CA ARG A 185 21.11 -23.29 -11.73
C ARG A 185 22.48 -22.69 -12.01
N SER A 186 22.82 -22.48 -13.27
CA SER A 186 24.12 -21.92 -13.69
C SER A 186 24.28 -20.44 -13.31
N ILE A 187 23.16 -19.74 -13.04
CA ILE A 187 23.17 -18.37 -12.52
C ILE A 187 23.05 -18.40 -10.99
N ALA A 188 22.18 -19.24 -10.45
CA ALA A 188 21.89 -19.28 -9.02
C ALA A 188 23.08 -19.74 -8.17
N ILE A 189 23.80 -20.79 -8.57
CA ILE A 189 24.91 -21.32 -7.77
C ILE A 189 26.04 -20.28 -7.61
N PRO A 190 26.57 -19.66 -8.70
CA PRO A 190 27.60 -18.63 -8.54
C PRO A 190 27.10 -17.37 -7.84
N LEU A 191 25.82 -17.03 -8.01
CA LEU A 191 25.23 -15.89 -7.33
C LEU A 191 25.12 -16.14 -5.81
N LEU A 192 24.78 -17.36 -5.41
CA LEU A 192 24.75 -17.76 -3.99
C LEU A 192 26.16 -17.75 -3.40
N GLU A 193 27.16 -18.23 -4.11
CA GLU A 193 28.57 -18.16 -3.70
C GLU A 193 29.03 -16.70 -3.50
N ASP A 194 28.83 -15.82 -4.49
CA ASP A 194 29.16 -14.39 -4.37
C ASP A 194 28.40 -13.73 -3.21
N SER A 195 27.13 -14.11 -2.99
CA SER A 195 26.32 -13.58 -1.89
C SER A 195 26.81 -14.06 -0.52
N LEU A 196 27.20 -15.33 -0.40
CA LEU A 196 27.74 -15.91 0.83
C LEU A 196 29.06 -15.25 1.21
N SER A 197 29.99 -15.13 0.25
CA SER A 197 31.28 -14.45 0.48
C SER A 197 31.09 -13.01 0.92
N ARG A 198 30.21 -12.24 0.26
CA ARG A 198 29.87 -10.87 0.67
C ARG A 198 29.23 -10.80 2.05
N SER A 199 28.39 -11.78 2.40
CA SER A 199 27.75 -11.82 3.72
C SER A 199 28.77 -12.04 4.84
N LEU A 200 29.78 -12.89 4.60
CA LEU A 200 30.89 -13.14 5.53
C LEU A 200 31.77 -11.90 5.69
N GLU A 201 32.12 -11.24 4.58
CA GLU A 201 32.88 -9.98 4.60
C GLU A 201 32.12 -8.87 5.36
N LEU A 202 30.81 -8.74 5.11
CA LEU A 202 29.98 -7.77 5.81
C LEU A 202 29.88 -8.09 7.30
N ALA A 203 29.74 -9.36 7.67
CA ALA A 203 29.71 -9.79 9.07
C ALA A 203 31.03 -9.46 9.79
N ALA A 204 32.17 -9.77 9.18
CA ALA A 204 33.48 -9.42 9.73
C ALA A 204 33.68 -7.90 9.86
N ALA A 205 33.23 -7.13 8.87
CA ALA A 205 33.25 -5.66 8.92
C ALA A 205 32.31 -5.08 9.98
N MET A 206 31.19 -5.74 10.27
CA MET A 206 30.27 -5.34 11.33
C MET A 206 30.85 -5.66 12.72
N ASP A 207 31.46 -6.83 12.90
CA ASP A 207 32.06 -7.24 14.17
C ASP A 207 33.26 -6.38 14.56
N SER A 208 34.16 -6.08 13.60
CA SER A 208 35.28 -5.14 13.80
C SER A 208 34.86 -3.72 14.20
N ARG A 209 33.63 -3.32 13.87
CA ARG A 209 33.03 -2.03 14.28
C ARG A 209 32.26 -2.12 15.61
N GLY A 210 32.31 -3.27 16.29
CA GLY A 210 31.64 -3.50 17.57
C GLY A 210 30.11 -3.62 17.45
N TYR A 211 29.62 -4.04 16.29
CA TYR A 211 28.18 -4.20 16.09
C TYR A 211 27.65 -5.38 16.91
N GLY A 212 26.72 -5.12 17.83
CA GLY A 212 26.14 -6.18 18.69
C GLY A 212 26.52 -6.04 20.16
N ILE A 213 27.59 -5.30 20.48
CA ILE A 213 28.12 -5.15 21.85
C ILE A 213 27.12 -4.47 22.80
N SER A 214 26.33 -3.51 22.32
CA SER A 214 25.33 -2.79 23.13
C SER A 214 23.95 -2.76 22.47
N ARG A 215 22.92 -2.95 23.31
CA ARG A 215 21.50 -2.70 22.95
C ARG A 215 21.17 -1.20 22.93
N LYS A 216 21.91 -0.38 23.69
CA LYS A 216 21.77 1.09 23.67
C LYS A 216 22.59 1.66 22.53
N ARG A 217 21.93 2.11 21.46
CA ARG A 217 22.58 2.66 20.26
C ARG A 217 22.11 4.08 19.99
N SER A 218 23.05 4.96 19.63
CA SER A 218 22.74 6.28 19.10
C SER A 218 22.37 6.19 17.62
N ARG A 219 21.57 7.15 17.13
CA ARG A 219 21.22 7.27 15.71
C ARG A 219 21.98 8.45 15.12
N TYR A 220 22.78 8.21 14.08
CA TYR A 220 23.58 9.26 13.42
C TYR A 220 22.73 10.37 12.79
N ARG A 221 21.55 10.03 12.23
CA ARG A 221 20.63 11.00 11.61
C ARG A 221 19.19 10.77 12.07
N PRO A 222 18.84 11.17 13.30
CA PRO A 222 17.50 11.01 13.82
C PRO A 222 16.52 11.89 13.04
N ILE A 223 15.28 11.40 12.87
CA ILE A 223 14.17 12.17 12.32
C ILE A 223 13.28 12.49 13.52
N PRO A 224 13.38 13.69 14.11
CA PRO A 224 12.58 14.04 15.28
C PRO A 224 11.11 14.22 14.90
N TRP A 225 10.23 13.87 15.82
CA TRP A 225 8.81 14.19 15.74
C TRP A 225 8.63 15.71 15.93
N GLN A 226 7.93 16.38 15.03
CA GLN A 226 7.69 17.83 15.09
C GLN A 226 6.27 18.12 15.58
N GLN A 227 6.04 19.34 16.08
CA GLN A 227 4.70 19.76 16.51
C GLN A 227 3.66 19.67 15.38
N ILE A 228 4.08 19.97 14.14
CA ILE A 228 3.21 19.86 12.95
C ILE A 228 2.76 18.40 12.75
N ASP A 229 3.60 17.41 13.04
CA ASP A 229 3.22 15.99 12.96
C ASP A 229 2.09 15.68 13.95
N SER A 230 2.16 16.20 15.17
CA SER A 230 1.12 16.05 16.18
C SER A 230 -0.19 16.71 15.75
N PHE A 231 -0.15 17.90 15.14
CA PHE A 231 -1.36 18.57 14.63
C PHE A 231 -2.03 17.75 13.51
N VAL A 232 -1.24 17.20 12.59
CA VAL A 232 -1.77 16.35 11.51
C VAL A 232 -2.41 15.09 12.09
N VAL A 233 -1.73 14.38 12.99
CA VAL A 233 -2.29 13.18 13.64
C VAL A 233 -3.53 13.52 14.47
N ALA A 234 -3.51 14.62 15.23
CA ALA A 234 -4.65 15.06 16.03
C ALA A 234 -5.89 15.35 15.15
N SER A 235 -5.71 15.96 13.97
CA SER A 235 -6.84 16.20 13.06
C SER A 235 -7.47 14.92 12.50
N ALA A 236 -6.70 13.85 12.30
CA ALA A 236 -7.27 12.55 11.95
C ALA A 236 -7.90 11.84 13.15
N LEU A 237 -7.32 12.01 14.34
CA LEU A 237 -7.86 11.48 15.58
C LEU A 237 -9.24 12.09 15.88
N THR A 238 -9.40 13.40 15.71
CA THR A 238 -10.69 14.07 15.88
C THR A 238 -11.72 13.62 14.85
N ALA A 239 -11.29 13.35 13.62
CA ALA A 239 -12.18 12.83 12.58
C ALA A 239 -12.74 11.44 12.94
N ILE A 240 -11.90 10.51 13.44
CA ILE A 240 -12.37 9.18 13.85
C ILE A 240 -13.20 9.22 15.13
N THR A 241 -12.88 10.07 16.11
CA THR A 241 -13.70 10.20 17.32
C THR A 241 -15.06 10.80 17.00
N LEU A 242 -15.12 11.83 16.15
CA LEU A 242 -16.38 12.39 15.67
C LEU A 242 -17.21 11.35 14.91
N ALA A 243 -16.57 10.55 14.05
CA ALA A 243 -17.21 9.44 13.35
C ALA A 243 -17.81 8.39 14.29
N LEU A 244 -17.13 8.09 15.40
CA LEU A 244 -17.62 7.17 16.43
C LEU A 244 -18.79 7.74 17.24
N VAL A 245 -18.74 9.04 17.54
CA VAL A 245 -19.82 9.74 18.27
C VAL A 245 -21.08 9.83 17.43
N LEU A 246 -20.97 10.21 16.15
CA LEU A 246 -22.10 10.31 15.22
C LEU A 246 -22.78 8.97 14.91
N LYS A 247 -22.12 7.84 15.21
CA LYS A 247 -22.68 6.50 15.00
C LYS A 247 -23.51 6.00 16.18
N ARG A 248 -23.30 6.53 17.38
CA ARG A 248 -24.10 6.20 18.57
C ARG A 248 -25.42 6.94 18.55
#